data_AF-A0A1R2CRC6-F1
#
_entry.id   AF-A0A1R2CRC6-F1
#
_cell.length_a   1.000
_cell.length_b   1.000
_cell.length_c   1.000
_cell.angle_alpha   90.00
_cell.angle_beta   90.00
_cell.angle_gamma   90.00
#
_symmetry.space_group_name_H-M   'P 1'
#
loop_
_entity.id
_entity.type
_entity.pdbx_description
1 polymer ?
#
loop_
_entity_poly.entity_id
_entity_poly.type
_entity_poly.pdbx_seq_one_letter_code
_entity_poly.pdbx_strand_id
1 'polypeptide(L)' 'MCDKIKEGDTRYDNVRGTVQKTGCIEYHDMLEKCLKAHHKDWRKCQEQVVELRKCMDVLKEKTNPNP' A
#
# COMPACT_ATOMS: atom_id res chain seq x y z
N MET A 1 8.94 11.93 6.56
CA MET A 1 9.17 10.76 7.43
C MET A 1 7.86 9.98 7.48
N CYS A 2 7.86 8.69 7.15
CA CYS A 2 6.67 7.85 7.32
C CYS A 2 6.61 7.41 8.79
N ASP A 3 5.66 7.97 9.54
CA ASP A 3 5.42 7.66 10.94
C ASP A 3 5.01 6.19 11.06
N LYS A 4 5.76 5.38 11.82
CA LYS A 4 5.48 3.96 11.99
C LYS A 4 4.25 3.81 12.90
N ILE A 5 3.11 3.49 12.32
CA ILE A 5 1.89 3.18 13.05
C ILE A 5 2.11 1.87 13.84
N LYS A 6 1.89 1.89 15.16
CA LYS A 6 2.08 0.73 16.06
C LYS A 6 0.75 0.00 16.30
N GLU A 7 0.82 -1.32 16.47
CA GLU A 7 -0.33 -2.15 16.87
C GLU A 7 -0.80 -1.72 18.27
N GLY A 8 -2.09 -1.34 18.39
CA GLY A 8 -2.69 -0.76 19.61
C GLY A 8 -3.06 0.73 19.51
N ASP A 9 -2.68 1.42 18.42
CA ASP A 9 -3.09 2.80 18.13
C ASP A 9 -4.42 2.82 17.36
N THR A 10 -5.34 3.74 17.65
CA THR A 10 -6.61 3.90 16.93
C THR A 10 -6.40 4.11 15.41
N ARG A 11 -5.26 4.70 15.01
CA ARG A 11 -4.85 4.85 13.61
C ARG A 11 -4.50 3.50 12.97
N TYR A 12 -4.01 2.53 13.74
CA TYR A 12 -3.74 1.18 13.24
C TYR A 12 -5.01 0.43 12.86
N ASP A 13 -6.06 0.54 13.68
CA ASP A 13 -7.34 -0.12 13.39
C ASP A 13 -8.07 0.53 12.21
N ASN A 14 -8.03 1.88 12.14
CA ASN A 14 -8.52 2.61 10.97
C ASN A 14 -7.76 2.26 9.70
N VAL A 15 -6.43 2.19 9.77
CA VAL A 15 -5.59 1.79 8.63
C VAL A 15 -5.80 0.33 8.28
N ARG A 16 -5.95 -0.59 9.24
CA ARG A 16 -6.30 -1.99 8.94
C ARG A 16 -7.68 -2.09 8.29
N GLY A 17 -8.69 -1.39 8.81
CA GLY A 17 -10.04 -1.38 8.24
C GLY A 17 -10.10 -0.80 6.83
N THR A 18 -9.29 0.23 6.52
CA THR A 18 -9.16 0.76 5.16
C THR A 18 -8.31 -0.13 4.28
N VAL A 19 -7.13 -0.59 4.73
CA VAL A 19 -6.22 -1.48 3.99
C VAL A 19 -6.87 -2.83 3.64
N GLN A 20 -7.73 -3.35 4.52
CA GLN A 20 -8.47 -4.57 4.29
C GLN A 20 -9.63 -4.37 3.29
N LYS A 21 -10.15 -3.14 3.17
CA LYS A 21 -11.20 -2.76 2.21
C LYS A 21 -10.65 -2.26 0.87
N THR A 22 -9.39 -1.85 0.81
CA THR A 22 -8.80 -1.21 -0.37
C THR A 22 -8.49 -2.18 -1.49
N GLY A 23 -8.43 -3.50 -1.23
CA GLY A 23 -8.20 -4.53 -2.27
C GLY A 23 -6.78 -4.51 -2.88
N CYS A 24 -5.97 -3.49 -2.60
CA CYS A 24 -4.60 -3.38 -3.11
C CYS A 24 -3.57 -4.22 -2.36
N ILE A 25 -4.01 -5.02 -1.38
CA ILE A 25 -3.11 -5.84 -0.57
C ILE A 25 -2.45 -6.95 -1.40
N GLU A 26 -3.13 -7.43 -2.45
CA GLU A 26 -2.56 -8.41 -3.39
C GLU A 26 -1.40 -7.79 -4.18
N TYR A 27 -1.56 -6.57 -4.69
CA TYR A 27 -0.49 -5.85 -5.37
C TYR A 27 0.66 -5.49 -4.42
N HIS A 28 0.36 -5.22 -3.15
CA HIS A 28 1.39 -5.01 -2.12
C HIS A 28 2.21 -6.28 -1.86
N ASP A 29 1.56 -7.43 -1.71
CA ASP A 29 2.23 -8.72 -1.53
C ASP A 29 3.09 -9.10 -2.75
N MET A 30 2.59 -8.85 -3.97
CA MET A 30 3.36 -9.05 -5.21
C MET A 30 4.60 -8.16 -5.26
N LEU A 31 4.47 -6.87 -4.90
CA LEU A 31 5.60 -5.96 -4.83
C LEU A 31 6.59 -6.39 -3.75
N GLU A 32 6.13 -6.80 -2.57
CA GLU A 32 6.98 -7.32 -1.51
C GLU A 32 7.77 -8.56 -1.94
N LYS A 33 7.12 -9.50 -2.63
CA LYS A 33 7.78 -10.69 -3.18
C LYS A 33 8.85 -10.33 -4.20
N CYS A 34 8.53 -9.43 -5.12
CA CYS A 34 9.48 -8.96 -6.12
C CYS A 34 10.68 -8.25 -5.46
N LEU A 35 10.42 -7.35 -4.51
CA LEU A 35 11.47 -6.67 -3.75
C LEU A 35 12.30 -7.68 -2.96
N LYS A 36 11.71 -8.69 -2.32
CA LYS A 36 12.47 -9.74 -1.61
C LYS A 36 13.34 -10.57 -2.58
N ALA A 37 12.82 -10.91 -3.75
CA ALA A 37 13.55 -11.64 -4.79
C ALA A 37 14.74 -10.84 -5.37
N HIS A 38 14.65 -9.51 -5.36
CA HIS A 38 15.66 -8.63 -5.95
C HIS A 38 16.39 -7.76 -4.91
N HIS A 39 16.52 -8.18 -3.65
CA HIS A 39 17.25 -7.40 -2.61
C HIS A 39 16.75 -5.95 -2.43
N LYS A 40 15.45 -5.74 -2.58
CA LYS A 40 14.74 -4.46 -2.55
C LYS A 40 15.05 -3.55 -3.73
N ASP A 41 15.46 -4.12 -4.85
CA ASP A 41 15.69 -3.38 -6.09
C ASP A 41 14.37 -3.11 -6.82
N TRP A 42 13.78 -1.96 -6.51
CA TRP A 42 12.49 -1.54 -7.09
C TRP A 42 12.56 -1.30 -8.61
N ARG A 43 13.76 -1.09 -9.19
CA ARG A 43 13.92 -0.90 -10.64
C ARG A 43 13.53 -2.16 -11.41
N LYS A 44 13.77 -3.34 -10.83
CA LYS A 44 13.33 -4.62 -11.41
C LYS A 44 11.85 -4.90 -11.17
N CYS A 45 11.24 -4.21 -10.22
CA CYS A 45 9.84 -4.38 -9.83
C CYS A 45 8.93 -3.24 -10.31
N GLN A 46 9.33 -2.49 -11.35
CA GLN A 46 8.57 -1.33 -11.81
C GLN A 46 7.13 -1.68 -12.18
N GLU A 47 6.90 -2.85 -12.76
CA GLU A 47 5.55 -3.31 -13.12
C GLU A 47 4.66 -3.44 -11.88
N GLN A 48 5.14 -4.11 -10.83
CA GLN A 48 4.40 -4.28 -9.57
C GLN A 48 4.20 -2.95 -8.84
N VAL A 49 5.18 -2.03 -8.95
CA VAL A 49 5.04 -0.66 -8.41
C VAL A 49 3.96 0.12 -9.14
N VAL A 50 3.87 0.02 -10.47
CA VAL A 50 2.86 0.71 -11.27
C VAL A 50 1.47 0.17 -10.96
N GLU A 51 1.30 -1.14 -10.85
CA GLU A 51 0.01 -1.75 -10.50
C GLU A 51 -0.45 -1.36 -9.10
N LEU A 52 0.46 -1.41 -8.12
CA LEU A 52 0.16 -0.94 -6.76
C LEU A 52 -0.20 0.56 -6.76
N ARG A 53 0.50 1.37 -7.55
CA ARG A 53 0.23 2.81 -7.67
C ARG A 53 -1.14 3.08 -8.26
N LYS A 54 -1.52 2.40 -9.35
CA LYS A 54 -2.86 2.52 -9.97
C LYS A 54 -3.95 2.18 -8.96
N CYS A 55 -3.78 1.07 -8.25
CA CYS A 55 -4.72 0.63 -7.23
C CYS A 55 -4.85 1.67 -6.09
N MET A 56 -3.71 2.22 -5.62
CA MET A 56 -3.68 3.29 -4.63
C MET A 56 -4.27 4.62 -5.12
N ASP A 57 -4.12 4.96 -6.40
CA ASP A 57 -4.66 6.20 -6.98
C ASP A 57 -6.19 6.20 -6.97
N VAL A 58 -6.81 5.07 -7.35
CA VAL A 58 -8.27 4.84 -7.28
C VAL A 58 -8.79 5.02 -5.85
N LEU A 59 -7.99 4.67 -4.85
CA LEU A 59 -8.38 4.82 -3.45
C LEU A 59 -8.17 6.23 -2.93
N LYS A 60 -7.14 6.92 -3.41
CA LYS A 60 -6.90 8.33 -3.11
C LYS A 60 -8.10 9.18 -3.52
N GLU A 61 -8.72 8.85 -4.64
CA GLU A 61 -9.93 9.51 -5.12
C GLU A 61 -11.15 9.19 -4.23
N LYS A 62 -11.26 7.95 -3.73
CA LYS A 62 -12.34 7.52 -2.82
C LYS A 62 -12.17 7.98 -1.37
N THR A 63 -10.94 8.29 -0.95
CA THR A 63 -10.59 8.72 0.42
C THR A 63 -10.27 10.22 0.48
N ASN A 64 -10.82 10.99 -0.46
CA ASN A 64 -10.83 12.44 -0.39
C ASN A 64 -12.18 12.88 0.20
N PRO A 65 -12.33 13.01 1.53
CA PRO A 65 -13.35 13.91 2.05
C PRO A 65 -12.91 15.31 1.62
N ASN A 66 -13.52 15.81 0.54
CA ASN A 66 -13.36 17.19 0.10
C ASN A 66 -13.54 18.14 1.31
N PRO A 67 -12.77 19.24 1.41
CA PRO A 67 -12.99 20.28 2.42
C PRO A 67 -14.41 20.85 2.39
#